data_AF-A0AAF0QD96-F1
#
_entry.id   AF-A0AAF0QD96-F1
#
_cell.length_a   1.000
_cell.length_b   1.000
_cell.length_c   1.000
_cell.angle_alpha   90.00
_cell.angle_beta   90.00
_cell.angle_gamma   90.00
#
_symmetry.space_group_name_H-M   'P 1'
#
loop_
_entity.id
_entity.type
_entity.pdbx_description
1 polymer ?
#
loop_
_entity_poly.entity_id
_entity_poly.type
_entity_poly.pdbx_seq_one_letter_code
_entity_poly.pdbx_strand_id
1 'polypeptide(L)'
;MAVHKEVNFVAYLLIVLGLLVLVSAMEHVDAKACTLECGNLGFGICPRSEGSPENRICTNCCAGYKGCNYYSANGAFICEGESDPKNPNVCPRNCDTNIAYSKCLRSEGKSLIYPTGCTTCCTGYKGCYYFGKNGKFVCEGESDEPKANMYPAM
;
A
#
# COMPACT_ATOMS: atom_id res chain seq x y z
N MET A 1 52.91 -4.25 38.04
CA MET A 1 51.85 -5.27 38.16
C MET A 1 51.04 -5.22 36.87
N ALA A 2 51.31 -6.14 35.94
CA ALA A 2 50.57 -6.20 34.69
C ALA A 2 49.29 -7.00 34.94
N VAL A 3 48.16 -6.29 35.05
CA VAL A 3 46.84 -6.92 35.13
C VAL A 3 46.46 -7.30 33.70
N HIS A 4 46.85 -8.51 33.29
CA HIS A 4 46.25 -9.16 32.13
C HIS A 4 44.78 -9.41 32.49
N LYS A 5 43.89 -8.56 31.97
CA LYS A 5 42.46 -8.80 32.00
C LYS A 5 42.19 -9.94 31.02
N GLU A 6 42.12 -11.16 31.55
CA GLU A 6 41.69 -12.37 30.82
C GLU A 6 40.32 -12.09 30.19
N VAL A 7 40.32 -11.66 28.94
CA VAL A 7 39.09 -11.56 28.15
C VAL A 7 38.70 -13.01 27.90
N ASN A 8 37.70 -13.51 28.63
CA ASN A 8 37.19 -14.86 28.46
C ASN A 8 36.80 -15.04 26.99
N PHE A 9 37.68 -15.69 26.23
CA PHE A 9 37.60 -15.81 24.78
C PHE A 9 36.27 -16.44 24.36
N VAL A 10 35.75 -17.35 25.18
CA VAL A 10 34.44 -18.00 25.00
C VAL A 10 33.31 -16.99 25.11
N ALA A 11 33.34 -16.08 26.09
CA ALA A 11 32.33 -15.05 26.25
C ALA A 11 32.36 -14.04 25.10
N TYR A 12 33.55 -13.67 24.63
CA TYR A 12 33.71 -12.81 23.45
C TYR A 12 33.17 -13.49 22.19
N LEU A 13 33.47 -14.77 21.99
CA LEU A 13 32.98 -15.54 20.85
C LEU A 13 31.44 -15.64 20.83
N LEU A 14 30.82 -15.86 21.99
CA LEU A 14 29.37 -15.93 22.12
C LEU A 14 28.69 -14.57 21.83
N ILE A 15 29.29 -13.46 22.25
CA ILE A 15 28.79 -12.12 21.94
C ILE A 15 28.87 -11.85 20.43
N VAL A 16 29.98 -12.21 19.78
CA VAL A 16 30.15 -12.03 18.33
C VAL A 16 29.19 -12.92 17.54
N LEU A 17 29.00 -14.18 17.95
CA LEU A 17 28.00 -15.06 17.34
C LEU A 17 26.58 -14.51 17.53
N GLY A 18 26.25 -14.01 18.72
CA GLY A 18 24.94 -13.40 18.99
C GLY A 18 24.66 -12.19 18.10
N LEU A 19 25.67 -11.33 17.89
CA LEU A 19 25.56 -10.19 16.98
C LEU A 19 25.42 -10.61 15.52
N LEU A 20 26.15 -11.64 15.07
CA LEU A 20 26.03 -12.18 13.70
C LEU A 20 24.63 -12.77 13.44
N VAL A 21 24.04 -13.44 14.42
CA VAL A 21 22.66 -13.97 14.32
C VAL A 21 21.63 -12.84 14.28
N LEU A 22 21.83 -11.75 15.04
CA LEU A 22 20.94 -10.59 15.01
C LEU A 22 20.97 -9.85 13.66
N VAL A 23 22.15 -9.73 13.03
CA VAL A 23 22.29 -9.05 11.73
C VAL A 23 21.69 -9.86 10.57
N SER A 24 21.65 -11.19 10.67
CA SER A 24 21.10 -12.07 9.63
C SER A 24 19.58 -12.21 9.66
N ALA A 25 18.90 -11.69 10.69
CA ALA A 25 17.43 -11.66 10.78
C ALA A 25 16.79 -10.48 10.01
N MET A 26 17.56 -9.70 9.27
CA MET A 26 17.02 -8.64 8.42
C MET A 26 16.37 -9.31 7.19
N GLU A 27 15.06 -9.48 7.24
CA GLU A 27 14.24 -10.00 6.14
C GLU A 27 14.64 -9.28 4.85
N HIS A 28 15.21 -10.03 3.90
CA HIS A 28 15.42 -9.51 2.56
C HIS A 28 14.05 -9.15 1.99
N VAL A 29 13.82 -7.86 1.76
CA VAL A 29 12.70 -7.39 0.94
C VAL A 29 12.96 -7.99 -0.44
N ASP A 30 12.23 -9.05 -0.77
CA ASP A 30 12.30 -9.72 -2.07
C ASP A 30 11.71 -8.75 -3.12
N ALA A 31 12.53 -7.78 -3.52
CA ALA A 31 12.12 -6.75 -4.43
C ALA A 31 11.95 -7.39 -5.80
N LYS A 32 10.71 -7.37 -6.30
CA LYS A 32 10.37 -7.86 -7.64
C LYS A 32 11.36 -7.27 -8.67
N ALA A 33 12.09 -8.16 -9.34
CA ALA A 33 13.00 -7.76 -10.41
C ALA A 33 12.18 -7.29 -11.64
N CYS A 34 12.19 -5.97 -11.87
CA CYS A 34 11.56 -5.34 -13.04
C CYS A 34 12.60 -4.85 -14.04
N THR A 35 12.19 -4.71 -15.30
CA THR A 35 13.02 -4.06 -16.32
C THR A 35 13.19 -2.57 -16.01
N LEU A 36 14.26 -1.96 -16.52
CA LEU A 36 14.55 -0.52 -16.38
C LEU A 36 13.78 0.34 -17.40
N GLU A 37 12.71 -0.19 -17.99
CA GLU A 37 11.88 0.55 -18.93
C GLU A 37 11.08 1.63 -18.21
N CYS A 38 11.03 2.83 -18.79
CA CYS A 38 10.16 3.89 -18.30
C CYS A 38 8.76 3.68 -18.90
N GLY A 39 7.77 3.41 -18.04
CA GLY A 39 6.39 3.26 -18.45
C GLY A 39 5.74 4.56 -18.93
N ASN A 40 4.63 4.43 -19.65
CA ASN A 40 3.87 5.56 -20.22
C ASN A 40 2.38 5.43 -19.90
N LEU A 41 2.07 5.05 -18.67
CA LEU A 41 0.70 4.95 -18.15
C LEU A 41 0.12 6.36 -17.92
N GLY A 42 -1.20 6.42 -17.71
CA GLY A 42 -1.94 7.65 -17.44
C GLY A 42 -2.13 7.86 -15.94
N PHE A 43 -2.91 6.99 -15.32
CA PHE A 43 -3.25 7.04 -13.89
C PHE A 43 -3.38 5.63 -13.31
N GLY A 44 -3.34 5.53 -11.99
CA GLY A 44 -3.62 4.30 -11.24
C GLY A 44 -4.68 4.53 -10.17
N ILE A 45 -5.59 3.58 -10.02
CA ILE A 45 -6.62 3.57 -8.97
C ILE A 45 -6.27 2.47 -7.97
N CYS A 46 -6.23 2.79 -6.68
CA CYS A 46 -5.94 1.84 -5.63
C CYS A 46 -7.10 1.84 -4.63
N PRO A 47 -7.97 0.81 -4.60
CA PRO A 47 -8.97 0.69 -3.55
C PRO A 47 -8.29 0.61 -2.18
N ARG A 48 -8.58 1.59 -1.32
CA ARG A 48 -8.00 1.73 0.02
C ARG A 48 -9.06 2.07 1.05
N SER A 49 -8.84 1.64 2.28
CA SER A 49 -9.61 2.12 3.43
C SER A 49 -9.37 3.62 3.61
N GLU A 50 -10.43 4.41 3.61
CA GLU A 50 -10.37 5.86 3.69
C GLU A 50 -11.40 6.40 4.68
N GLY A 51 -11.09 7.56 5.27
CA GLY A 51 -11.96 8.28 6.21
C GLY A 51 -11.96 7.72 7.63
N SER A 52 -12.72 8.41 8.48
CA SER A 52 -13.01 8.02 9.85
C SER A 52 -14.41 8.49 10.25
N PRO A 53 -14.94 8.07 11.41
CA PRO A 53 -16.18 8.64 11.95
C PRO A 53 -16.20 10.17 12.04
N GLU A 54 -15.06 10.78 12.37
CA GLU A 54 -14.88 12.22 12.54
C GLU A 54 -14.56 12.93 11.21
N ASN A 55 -13.83 12.27 10.31
CA ASN A 55 -13.43 12.82 9.02
C ASN A 55 -14.01 11.99 7.87
N ARG A 56 -15.23 12.36 7.45
CA ARG A 56 -16.01 11.59 6.48
C ARG A 56 -15.46 11.69 5.07
N ILE A 57 -15.46 10.57 4.35
CA ILE A 57 -15.21 10.58 2.90
C ILE A 57 -16.45 11.01 2.11
N CYS A 58 -16.24 11.67 0.96
CA CYS A 58 -17.28 11.88 -0.02
C CYS A 58 -17.26 10.73 -1.05
N THR A 59 -18.24 9.83 -0.96
CA THR A 59 -18.46 8.75 -1.91
C THR A 59 -19.91 8.28 -1.87
N ASN A 60 -20.28 7.32 -2.71
CA ASN A 60 -21.56 6.61 -2.68
C ASN A 60 -21.33 5.13 -3.06
N CYS A 61 -22.32 4.27 -2.85
CA CYS A 61 -22.17 2.82 -3.12
C CYS A 61 -21.84 2.52 -4.60
N CYS A 62 -22.39 3.29 -5.54
CA CYS A 62 -22.11 3.14 -6.98
C CYS A 62 -20.62 3.35 -7.29
N ALA A 63 -20.02 4.41 -6.73
CA ALA A 63 -18.62 4.78 -6.96
C ALA A 63 -17.65 4.00 -6.07
N GLY A 64 -18.13 3.47 -4.95
CA GLY A 64 -17.35 2.66 -4.04
C GLY A 64 -16.83 1.38 -4.71
N TYR A 65 -15.66 0.89 -4.30
CA TYR A 65 -15.03 -0.25 -4.96
C TYR A 65 -15.57 -1.59 -4.47
N LYS A 66 -15.76 -2.54 -5.40
CA LYS A 66 -16.03 -3.94 -5.05
C LYS A 66 -14.94 -4.50 -4.13
N GLY A 67 -15.33 -5.29 -3.14
CA GLY A 67 -14.45 -5.78 -2.08
C GLY A 67 -14.11 -4.76 -0.98
N CYS A 68 -14.68 -3.55 -1.04
CA CYS A 68 -14.63 -2.57 0.04
C CYS A 68 -16.01 -2.39 0.66
N ASN A 69 -16.05 -2.37 1.99
CA ASN A 69 -17.25 -2.12 2.77
C ASN A 69 -17.31 -0.67 3.23
N TYR A 70 -18.47 -0.05 3.14
CA TYR A 70 -18.72 1.34 3.52
C TYR A 70 -19.61 1.40 4.76
N TYR A 71 -19.23 2.27 5.68
CA TYR A 71 -19.83 2.36 7.01
C TYR A 71 -20.20 3.79 7.34
N SER A 72 -21.24 3.95 8.17
CA SER A 72 -21.61 5.21 8.79
C SER A 72 -20.68 5.60 9.93
N ALA A 73 -20.84 6.83 10.42
CA ALA A 73 -20.03 7.36 11.53
C ALA A 73 -20.20 6.56 12.84
N ASN A 74 -21.35 5.93 13.07
CA ASN A 74 -21.56 5.03 14.22
C ASN A 74 -21.11 3.57 13.94
N GLY A 75 -20.52 3.30 12.78
CA GLY A 75 -20.02 1.98 12.40
C GLY A 75 -21.06 1.00 11.87
N ALA A 76 -22.27 1.45 11.55
CA ALA A 76 -23.25 0.61 10.86
C ALA A 76 -22.81 0.35 9.42
N PHE A 77 -22.93 -0.90 8.97
CA PHE A 77 -22.67 -1.27 7.58
C PHE A 77 -23.74 -0.68 6.66
N ILE A 78 -23.31 -0.05 5.57
CA ILE A 78 -24.19 0.59 4.57
C ILE A 78 -24.25 -0.23 3.30
N CYS A 79 -23.09 -0.50 2.68
CA CYS A 79 -23.00 -1.27 1.44
C CYS A 79 -21.59 -1.81 1.20
N GLU A 80 -21.49 -2.83 0.34
CA GLU A 80 -20.26 -3.11 -0.40
C GLU A 80 -20.26 -2.23 -1.66
N GLY A 81 -19.09 -1.71 -2.05
CA GLY A 81 -18.98 -0.89 -3.25
C GLY A 81 -19.32 -1.66 -4.54
N GLU A 82 -19.88 -0.96 -5.52
CA GLU A 82 -20.38 -1.56 -6.77
C GLU A 82 -19.42 -1.38 -7.96
N SER A 83 -18.44 -0.48 -7.85
CA SER A 83 -17.50 -0.11 -8.91
C SER A 83 -16.38 -1.13 -9.03
N ASP A 84 -16.24 -1.74 -10.20
CA ASP A 84 -15.06 -2.55 -10.51
C ASP A 84 -13.87 -1.62 -10.76
N PRO A 85 -12.77 -1.70 -10.00
CA PRO A 85 -11.63 -0.81 -10.19
C PRO A 85 -10.93 -0.99 -11.55
N LYS A 86 -11.17 -2.08 -12.29
CA LYS A 86 -10.70 -2.28 -13.68
C LYS A 86 -11.63 -1.64 -14.71
N ASN A 87 -12.89 -1.44 -14.35
CA ASN A 87 -13.91 -0.81 -15.20
C ASN A 87 -14.86 0.03 -14.34
N PRO A 88 -14.44 1.22 -13.88
CA PRO A 88 -15.20 1.99 -12.91
C PRO A 88 -16.58 2.41 -13.43
N ASN A 89 -17.58 2.35 -12.57
CA ASN A 89 -18.94 2.76 -12.92
C ASN A 89 -19.01 4.27 -13.19
N VAL A 90 -19.89 4.66 -14.11
CA VAL A 90 -20.26 6.06 -14.30
C VAL A 90 -21.33 6.41 -13.28
N CYS A 91 -20.90 7.01 -12.17
CA CYS A 91 -21.78 7.36 -11.05
C CYS A 91 -21.99 8.87 -10.96
N PRO A 92 -23.14 9.32 -10.41
CA PRO A 92 -23.28 10.71 -9.99
C PRO A 92 -22.21 11.07 -8.96
N ARG A 93 -21.73 12.33 -8.99
CA ARG A 93 -20.72 12.82 -8.04
C ARG A 93 -21.33 13.34 -6.72
N ASN A 94 -22.39 12.70 -6.26
CA ASN A 94 -23.01 13.00 -4.97
C ASN A 94 -22.30 12.23 -3.85
N CYS A 95 -22.15 12.88 -2.70
CA CYS A 95 -21.71 12.22 -1.47
C CYS A 95 -22.95 11.64 -0.76
N ASP A 96 -22.94 10.35 -0.46
CA ASP A 96 -23.93 9.75 0.43
C ASP A 96 -23.63 10.16 1.87
N THR A 97 -24.53 10.92 2.47
CA THR A 97 -24.36 11.46 3.84
C THR A 97 -24.34 10.39 4.93
N ASN A 98 -24.78 9.17 4.60
CA ASN A 98 -24.77 8.04 5.52
C ASN A 98 -23.40 7.34 5.55
N ILE A 99 -22.53 7.58 4.58
CA ILE A 99 -21.18 7.00 4.54
C ILE A 99 -20.20 7.96 5.22
N ALA A 100 -19.37 7.41 6.11
CA ALA A 100 -18.29 8.12 6.78
C ALA A 100 -16.92 7.56 6.41
N TYR A 101 -16.76 6.24 6.36
CA TYR A 101 -15.47 5.62 6.07
C TYR A 101 -15.64 4.29 5.32
N SER A 102 -14.56 3.84 4.69
CA SER A 102 -14.47 2.54 4.01
C SER A 102 -13.47 1.62 4.69
N LYS A 103 -13.70 0.31 4.56
CA LYS A 103 -12.71 -0.73 4.85
C LYS A 103 -12.50 -1.58 3.61
N CYS A 104 -11.30 -1.54 3.08
CA CYS A 104 -10.84 -2.36 1.96
C CYS A 104 -9.80 -3.38 2.45
N LEU A 105 -9.42 -4.31 1.57
CA LEU A 105 -8.34 -5.26 1.84
C LEU A 105 -7.00 -4.58 2.16
N ARG A 106 -6.75 -3.40 1.57
CA ARG A 106 -5.55 -2.60 1.78
C ARG A 106 -5.93 -1.24 2.35
N SER A 107 -5.13 -0.70 3.26
CA SER A 107 -5.36 0.60 3.90
C SER A 107 -4.22 1.59 3.74
N GLU A 108 -3.05 1.14 3.32
CA GLU A 108 -1.86 1.97 3.18
C GLU A 108 -1.77 2.57 1.76
N GLY A 109 -1.08 3.69 1.61
CA GLY A 109 -0.81 4.28 0.30
C GLY A 109 -1.87 5.25 -0.22
N LYS A 110 -1.69 5.69 -1.47
CA LYS A 110 -2.60 6.64 -2.13
C LYS A 110 -3.72 5.88 -2.84
N SER A 111 -4.95 6.39 -2.75
CA SER A 111 -6.10 5.85 -3.50
C SER A 111 -6.07 6.22 -5.00
N LEU A 112 -5.36 7.31 -5.36
CA LEU A 112 -5.14 7.75 -6.73
C LEU A 112 -3.65 8.05 -6.99
N ILE A 113 -3.13 7.49 -8.07
CA ILE A 113 -1.77 7.75 -8.58
C ILE A 113 -1.89 8.53 -9.89
N TYR A 114 -1.60 9.82 -9.84
CA TYR A 114 -1.59 10.69 -11.02
C TYR A 114 -0.61 11.87 -10.85
N PRO A 115 0.28 12.15 -11.82
CA PRO A 115 0.62 11.29 -12.95
C PRO A 115 1.39 10.03 -12.50
N THR A 116 1.49 9.02 -13.38
CA THR A 116 2.22 7.77 -13.07
C THR A 116 3.74 7.85 -13.29
N GLY A 117 4.27 8.92 -13.89
CA GLY A 117 5.70 9.02 -14.20
C GLY A 117 6.19 7.82 -15.04
N CYS A 118 7.31 7.20 -14.64
CA CYS A 118 7.88 6.01 -15.28
C CYS A 118 7.31 4.67 -14.77
N THR A 119 6.22 4.67 -13.99
CA THR A 119 5.62 3.42 -13.51
C THR A 119 5.20 2.52 -14.68
N THR A 120 5.57 1.24 -14.59
CA THR A 120 5.15 0.15 -15.48
C THR A 120 4.21 -0.78 -14.72
N CYS A 121 3.66 -1.81 -15.39
CA CYS A 121 2.88 -2.83 -14.70
C CYS A 121 3.71 -3.58 -13.64
N CYS A 122 4.98 -3.84 -13.95
CA CYS A 122 5.86 -4.52 -13.01
C CYS A 122 6.15 -3.66 -11.77
N THR A 123 6.48 -2.38 -11.97
CA THR A 123 6.83 -1.47 -10.85
C THR A 123 5.62 -0.88 -10.14
N GLY A 124 4.42 -0.98 -10.73
CA GLY A 124 3.17 -0.57 -10.11
C GLY A 124 2.80 -1.46 -8.92
N TYR A 125 2.01 -0.95 -8.00
CA TYR A 125 1.72 -1.64 -6.75
C TYR A 125 0.57 -2.66 -6.87
N LYS A 126 0.70 -3.80 -6.19
CA LYS A 126 -0.37 -4.82 -6.11
C LYS A 126 -1.65 -4.20 -5.52
N GLY A 127 -2.79 -4.53 -6.12
CA GLY A 127 -4.08 -3.90 -5.78
C GLY A 127 -4.18 -2.43 -6.17
N CYS A 128 -3.32 -1.95 -7.06
CA CYS A 128 -3.52 -0.73 -7.83
C CYS A 128 -3.73 -1.10 -9.30
N TYR A 129 -4.73 -0.50 -9.92
CA TYR A 129 -5.20 -0.77 -11.27
C TYR A 129 -4.83 0.40 -12.16
N TYR A 130 -3.95 0.16 -13.12
CA TYR A 130 -3.36 1.19 -13.96
C TYR A 130 -4.03 1.27 -15.34
N PHE A 131 -4.17 2.51 -15.80
CA PHE A 131 -4.86 2.87 -17.03
C PHE A 131 -3.92 3.60 -17.97
N GLY A 132 -4.10 3.40 -19.27
CA GLY A 132 -3.40 4.16 -20.30
C GLY A 132 -3.90 5.60 -20.37
N LYS A 133 -3.19 6.46 -21.12
CA LYS A 133 -3.61 7.86 -21.34
C LYS A 133 -4.98 8.00 -22.04
N ASN A 134 -5.44 6.93 -22.69
CA ASN A 134 -6.77 6.83 -23.29
C ASN A 134 -7.87 6.40 -22.30
N GLY A 135 -7.55 6.23 -21.01
CA GLY A 135 -8.50 5.80 -19.98
C GLY A 135 -8.86 4.31 -20.01
N LYS A 136 -8.18 3.50 -20.83
CA LYS A 136 -8.40 2.04 -20.87
C LYS A 136 -7.53 1.34 -19.83
N PHE A 137 -8.09 0.36 -19.12
CA PHE A 137 -7.35 -0.49 -18.20
C PHE A 137 -6.22 -1.23 -18.91
N VAL A 138 -5.05 -1.26 -18.29
CA VAL A 138 -3.84 -1.91 -18.81
C VAL A 138 -3.45 -3.10 -17.94
N CYS A 139 -3.29 -2.90 -16.63
CA CYS A 139 -2.80 -3.92 -15.72
C CYS A 139 -3.08 -3.60 -14.26
N GLU A 140 -3.06 -4.64 -13.42
CA GLU A 140 -2.85 -4.49 -11.99
C GLU A 140 -1.34 -4.52 -11.71
N GLY A 141 -0.87 -3.70 -10.79
CA GLY A 141 0.54 -3.65 -10.43
C GLY A 141 1.05 -4.94 -9.80
N GLU A 142 2.36 -5.19 -9.90
CA GLU A 142 2.98 -6.44 -9.45
C GLU A 142 3.98 -6.27 -8.30
N SER A 143 4.37 -5.04 -7.98
CA SER A 143 5.30 -4.72 -6.91
C SER A 143 4.58 -4.52 -5.57
N ASP A 144 5.27 -4.80 -4.48
CA ASP A 144 4.74 -4.51 -3.15
C ASP A 144 4.82 -3.00 -2.85
N GLU A 145 3.80 -2.48 -2.17
CA GLU A 145 3.74 -1.06 -1.81
C GLU A 145 4.65 -0.80 -0.59
N PRO A 146 5.47 0.26 -0.60
CA PRO A 146 6.29 0.60 0.54
C PRO A 146 5.41 0.92 1.76
N LYS A 147 5.65 0.25 2.89
CA LYS A 147 5.01 0.61 4.15
C LYS A 147 5.58 1.93 4.65
N ALA A 148 4.71 2.82 5.16
CA ALA A 148 5.09 4.16 5.62
C ALA A 148 6.21 4.18 6.69
N ASN A 149 6.47 3.05 7.34
CA ASN A 149 7.43 2.94 8.44
C ASN A 149 8.86 2.58 7.98
N MET A 150 9.12 2.49 6.66
CA MET A 150 10.41 1.98 6.15
C MET A 150 11.47 3.07 5.90
N TYR A 151 11.12 4.36 6.00
CA TYR A 151 12.10 5.46 5.91
C TYR A 151 12.01 6.35 7.15
N PRO A 152 13.08 6.47 7.97
CA PRO A 152 13.16 7.55 8.93
C PRO A 152 13.17 8.88 8.14
N ALA A 153 12.35 9.83 8.58
CA ALA A 153 12.42 11.20 8.08
C ALA A 153 13.86 11.71 8.22
N MET A 154 14.49 12.05 7.11
CA MET A 154 15.79 12.73 7.08
C MET A 154 15.63 14.19 7.53
#